data_AF-A0A831UL77-F1
#
_entry.id   AF-A0A831UL77-F1
#
_cell.length_a   1.000
_cell.length_b   1.000
_cell.length_c   1.000
_cell.angle_alpha   90.00
_cell.angle_beta   90.00
_cell.angle_gamma   90.00
#
_symmetry.space_group_name_H-M   'P 1'
#
loop_
_entity.id
_entity.type
_entity.pdbx_description
1 polymer ?
#
loop_
_entity_poly.entity_id
_entity_poly.type
_entity_poly.pdbx_seq_one_letter_code
_entity_poly.pdbx_strand_id
1 'polypeptide(L)'
;MTAAKGGLGAAGWHARAGRAVHRSRPCPVFRARPGPRRTRIIRVNAIMSARSPSSVATPSLVLDRIEVVLCQTSMAENIGAAARAMKTMGLSRLVLVAPRAAVDDKARSVATHAAALLDGARRVETIEQAVADSVAVWATTARSRHLNLAVVDGRTAAGEIVSQARAVPEGSPGRVSILFGAERTGLTNAELGAADRLLALDANPDYPVLNLAQAVQLVAYEVFHAAGVSPGGPLATDLPATKAELATLCARLEAALGGRAFFPGAAGEERERNARRLMQRVRLLLNRAQPSTDELQILHGMLTALLRVPRDRDE
;
A
#
# COMPACT_ATOMS: atom_id res chain seq x y z
N MET A 1 -20.20 26.96 21.68
CA MET A 1 -21.05 25.79 22.02
C MET A 1 -20.51 24.57 21.30
N THR A 2 -20.82 23.37 21.81
CA THR A 2 -20.16 22.07 21.51
C THR A 2 -18.66 22.05 21.89
N ALA A 3 -18.04 20.89 22.18
CA ALA A 3 -18.56 19.51 22.17
C ALA A 3 -18.26 18.78 23.49
N ALA A 4 -19.14 17.83 23.86
CA ALA A 4 -18.90 16.91 24.97
C ALA A 4 -18.01 15.74 24.53
N LYS A 5 -17.20 15.19 25.44
CA LYS A 5 -16.47 13.94 25.21
C LYS A 5 -17.36 12.75 25.60
N GLY A 6 -17.71 11.91 24.62
CA GLY A 6 -18.25 10.59 24.89
C GLY A 6 -17.13 9.61 25.25
N GLY A 7 -17.37 8.72 26.21
CA GLY A 7 -16.47 7.62 26.58
C GLY A 7 -17.27 6.39 26.97
N LEU A 8 -17.04 5.29 26.28
CA LEU A 8 -17.61 3.97 26.56
C LEU A 8 -16.53 2.91 26.29
N GLY A 9 -16.33 1.98 27.22
CA GLY A 9 -15.27 0.99 27.16
C GLY A 9 -15.67 -0.35 27.77
N ALA A 10 -15.44 -1.41 26.98
CA ALA A 10 -15.20 -2.81 27.35
C ALA A 10 -15.96 -3.45 28.55
N ALA A 11 -16.90 -4.34 28.21
CA ALA A 11 -17.17 -5.60 28.90
C ALA A 11 -17.68 -6.61 27.86
N GLY A 12 -17.50 -7.93 27.98
CA GLY A 12 -16.70 -8.72 28.92
C GLY A 12 -16.88 -10.22 28.60
N TRP A 13 -15.84 -11.05 28.70
CA TRP A 13 -15.95 -12.51 28.50
C TRP A 13 -16.30 -13.21 29.81
N HIS A 14 -17.19 -14.22 29.77
CA HIS A 14 -17.06 -15.53 30.47
C HIS A 14 -18.24 -16.47 30.11
N ALA A 15 -18.22 -17.73 30.57
CA ALA A 15 -19.02 -18.81 29.98
C ALA A 15 -19.36 -19.98 30.95
N ARG A 16 -20.19 -20.92 30.45
CA ARG A 16 -20.49 -22.31 30.90
C ARG A 16 -21.60 -22.55 31.95
N ALA A 17 -22.63 -23.31 31.52
CA ALA A 17 -23.21 -24.51 32.17
C ALA A 17 -24.38 -25.06 31.29
N GLY A 18 -24.75 -26.35 31.24
CA GLY A 18 -24.11 -27.59 31.70
C GLY A 18 -25.09 -28.80 31.78
N ARG A 19 -24.58 -30.05 31.70
CA ARG A 19 -25.29 -31.37 31.90
C ARG A 19 -26.28 -31.74 30.76
N ALA A 20 -26.36 -32.96 30.20
CA ALA A 20 -26.46 -34.36 30.70
C ALA A 20 -27.88 -34.73 31.21
N VAL A 21 -28.44 -35.94 31.04
CA VAL A 21 -27.87 -37.26 30.61
C VAL A 21 -28.47 -37.74 29.25
N HIS A 22 -28.90 -38.97 28.87
CA HIS A 22 -29.05 -40.33 29.47
C HIS A 22 -28.71 -41.48 28.46
N ARG A 23 -29.48 -42.58 28.38
CA ARG A 23 -29.21 -43.83 27.61
C ARG A 23 -30.49 -44.58 27.16
N SER A 24 -30.42 -45.30 26.03
CA SER A 24 -31.02 -46.65 25.85
C SER A 24 -30.48 -47.38 24.59
N ARG A 25 -30.54 -48.72 24.56
CA ARG A 25 -30.29 -49.65 23.43
C ARG A 25 -31.36 -50.77 23.51
N PRO A 26 -31.73 -51.42 22.40
CA PRO A 26 -31.14 -52.73 22.09
C PRO A 26 -30.90 -52.99 20.57
N CYS A 27 -30.45 -54.21 20.25
CA CYS A 27 -30.29 -54.79 18.89
C CYS A 27 -30.95 -56.20 18.91
N PRO A 28 -30.82 -57.11 17.91
CA PRO A 28 -30.37 -56.99 16.51
C PRO A 28 -31.31 -57.72 15.49
N VAL A 29 -31.18 -57.43 14.17
CA VAL A 29 -31.59 -58.37 13.08
C VAL A 29 -30.58 -58.26 11.92
N PHE A 30 -30.42 -59.32 11.11
CA PHE A 30 -29.30 -59.53 10.18
C PHE A 30 -29.77 -59.94 8.78
N ARG A 31 -29.40 -59.23 7.69
CA ARG A 31 -29.40 -59.79 6.30
C ARG A 31 -28.66 -58.96 5.22
N ALA A 32 -27.56 -59.54 4.72
CA ALA A 32 -27.07 -59.60 3.33
C ALA A 32 -27.03 -58.39 2.34
N ARG A 33 -25.78 -57.96 2.04
CA ARG A 33 -25.19 -57.62 0.70
C ARG A 33 -25.79 -56.45 -0.14
N PRO A 34 -25.11 -55.95 -1.20
CA PRO A 34 -23.77 -56.27 -1.75
C PRO A 34 -22.72 -55.15 -1.57
N GLY A 35 -21.46 -55.41 -1.97
CA GLY A 35 -20.35 -54.46 -1.83
C GLY A 35 -20.01 -53.66 -3.12
N PRO A 36 -19.51 -52.42 -3.01
CA PRO A 36 -19.10 -51.59 -4.15
C PRO A 36 -17.64 -51.84 -4.61
N ARG A 37 -17.32 -51.35 -5.81
CA ARG A 37 -16.02 -51.56 -6.50
C ARG A 37 -14.94 -50.60 -5.97
N ARG A 38 -13.67 -50.98 -6.14
CA ARG A 38 -12.51 -50.10 -5.89
C ARG A 38 -12.44 -48.98 -6.93
N THR A 39 -12.36 -47.73 -6.49
CA THR A 39 -11.91 -46.59 -7.30
C THR A 39 -10.61 -46.07 -6.71
N ARG A 40 -9.53 -45.98 -7.51
CA ARG A 40 -8.22 -45.48 -7.04
C ARG A 40 -8.28 -43.96 -6.85
N ILE A 41 -8.02 -43.47 -5.63
CA ILE A 41 -7.65 -42.07 -5.42
C ILE A 41 -6.22 -41.88 -5.93
N ILE A 42 -6.06 -41.13 -7.01
CA ILE A 42 -4.74 -40.74 -7.53
C ILE A 42 -4.25 -39.57 -6.68
N ARG A 43 -3.31 -39.82 -5.76
CA ARG A 43 -2.50 -38.75 -5.17
C ARG A 43 -1.52 -38.25 -6.23
N VAL A 44 -1.85 -37.14 -6.87
CA VAL A 44 -0.87 -36.37 -7.64
C VAL A 44 0.03 -35.64 -6.64
N ASN A 45 1.24 -36.17 -6.42
CA ASN A 45 2.28 -35.44 -5.71
C ASN A 45 2.74 -34.27 -6.59
N ALA A 46 2.15 -33.10 -6.38
CA ALA A 46 2.66 -31.85 -6.94
C ALA A 46 3.98 -31.50 -6.24
N ILE A 47 5.11 -31.94 -6.82
CA ILE A 47 6.45 -31.48 -6.41
C ILE A 47 6.63 -30.05 -6.94
N MET A 48 5.93 -29.10 -6.30
CA MET A 48 6.31 -27.70 -6.41
C MET A 48 7.57 -27.49 -5.59
N SER A 49 8.69 -27.26 -6.28
CA SER A 49 9.91 -26.80 -5.66
C SER A 49 9.63 -25.47 -4.96
N ALA A 50 9.56 -25.51 -3.63
CA ALA A 50 9.46 -24.33 -2.81
C ALA A 50 10.77 -23.54 -2.93
N ARG A 51 10.84 -22.65 -3.94
CA ARG A 51 11.76 -21.52 -3.87
C ARG A 51 11.44 -20.80 -2.57
N SER A 52 12.38 -20.88 -1.62
CA SER A 52 12.33 -20.05 -0.43
C SER A 52 12.13 -18.60 -0.86
N PRO A 53 11.21 -17.84 -0.23
CA PRO A 53 11.23 -16.40 -0.41
C PRO A 53 12.63 -15.93 0.03
N SER A 54 13.38 -15.34 -0.90
CA SER A 54 14.59 -14.60 -0.55
C SER A 54 14.24 -13.61 0.55
N SER A 55 15.15 -13.38 1.51
CA SER A 55 14.86 -12.54 2.68
C SER A 55 14.57 -11.10 2.25
N VAL A 56 13.29 -10.81 1.96
CA VAL A 56 12.80 -9.47 1.72
C VAL A 56 12.71 -8.82 3.09
N ALA A 57 13.77 -8.07 3.42
CA ALA A 57 13.83 -7.31 4.66
C ALA A 57 12.51 -6.56 4.87
N THR A 58 11.87 -6.78 6.02
CA THR A 58 10.62 -6.14 6.41
C THR A 58 10.72 -4.63 6.16
N PRO A 59 9.69 -3.95 5.62
CA PRO A 59 9.87 -2.58 5.14
C PRO A 59 10.43 -1.57 6.17
N SER A 60 10.24 -1.80 7.48
CA SER A 60 10.93 -1.08 8.55
C SER A 60 12.47 -1.23 8.51
N LEU A 61 12.98 -2.45 8.38
CA LEU A 61 14.42 -2.76 8.31
C LEU A 61 15.11 -2.11 7.11
N VAL A 62 14.36 -1.73 6.06
CA VAL A 62 14.89 -0.99 4.90
C VAL A 62 15.00 0.50 5.22
N LEU A 63 13.98 1.09 5.86
CA LEU A 63 13.99 2.50 6.28
C LEU A 63 15.04 2.76 7.39
N ASP A 64 15.26 1.79 8.28
CA ASP A 64 16.31 1.82 9.31
C ASP A 64 17.76 1.74 8.77
N ARG A 65 17.94 1.66 7.44
CA ARG A 65 19.24 1.72 6.73
C ARG A 65 19.42 2.99 5.91
N ILE A 66 18.48 3.93 5.96
CA ILE A 66 18.53 5.20 5.24
C ILE A 66 18.75 6.31 6.27
N GLU A 67 19.80 7.13 6.11
CA GLU A 67 20.06 8.29 6.97
C GLU A 67 19.86 9.60 6.22
N VAL A 68 19.21 10.55 6.90
CA VAL A 68 19.05 11.93 6.43
C VAL A 68 20.18 12.76 7.05
N VAL A 69 21.00 13.36 6.20
CA VAL A 69 22.15 14.18 6.59
C VAL A 69 21.83 15.64 6.27
N LEU A 70 21.77 16.48 7.31
CA LEU A 70 21.51 17.92 7.16
C LEU A 70 22.83 18.69 7.34
N CYS A 71 23.28 19.35 6.27
CA CYS A 71 24.55 20.07 6.23
C CYS A 71 24.36 21.55 6.53
N GLN A 72 25.10 22.07 7.51
CA GLN A 72 25.23 23.49 7.85
C GLN A 72 23.90 24.22 8.11
N THR A 73 22.87 23.50 8.55
CA THR A 73 21.50 24.02 8.74
C THR A 73 21.47 25.23 9.66
N SER A 74 20.83 26.30 9.21
CA SER A 74 20.88 27.64 9.80
C SER A 74 19.63 28.01 10.61
N MET A 75 18.55 27.20 10.57
CA MET A 75 17.34 27.44 11.37
C MET A 75 16.94 26.19 12.17
N ALA A 76 16.80 26.36 13.49
CA ALA A 76 16.35 25.31 14.40
C ALA A 76 14.97 24.74 14.01
N GLU A 77 14.06 25.58 13.51
CA GLU A 77 12.77 25.13 12.98
C GLU A 77 12.89 24.10 11.84
N ASN A 78 13.87 24.25 10.94
CA ASN A 78 14.05 23.32 9.83
C ASN A 78 14.59 21.96 10.30
N ILE A 79 15.47 21.95 11.31
CA ILE A 79 15.93 20.71 11.94
C ILE A 79 14.74 19.98 12.60
N GLY A 80 13.90 20.71 13.35
CA GLY A 80 12.70 20.16 13.98
C GLY A 80 11.66 19.66 12.97
N ALA A 81 11.40 20.43 11.91
CA ALA A 81 10.46 20.07 10.85
C ALA A 81 10.96 18.90 10.00
N ALA A 82 12.26 18.81 9.71
CA ALA A 82 12.87 17.67 9.03
C ALA A 82 12.74 16.39 9.88
N ALA A 83 13.05 16.45 11.18
CA ALA A 83 12.84 15.32 12.10
C ALA A 83 11.37 14.87 12.14
N ARG A 84 10.42 15.83 12.15
CA ARG A 84 8.98 15.52 12.05
C ARG A 84 8.60 14.85 10.73
N ALA A 85 9.13 15.34 9.61
CA ALA A 85 8.89 14.76 8.29
C ALA A 85 9.43 13.32 8.19
N MET A 86 10.65 13.10 8.68
CA MET A 86 11.29 11.79 8.78
C MET A 86 10.44 10.81 9.58
N LYS A 87 10.06 11.17 10.82
CA LYS A 87 9.24 10.29 11.68
C LYS A 87 7.86 10.00 11.08
N THR A 88 7.28 10.95 10.36
CA THR A 88 6.00 10.76 9.65
C THR A 88 6.12 9.72 8.53
N MET A 89 7.30 9.59 7.93
CA MET A 89 7.61 8.64 6.85
C MET A 89 8.50 7.47 7.32
N GLY A 90 8.49 7.16 8.61
CA GLY A 90 9.20 6.00 9.18
C GLY A 90 10.73 6.05 9.18
N LEU A 91 11.36 7.16 8.80
CA LEU A 91 12.82 7.32 8.82
C LEU A 91 13.32 7.64 10.24
N SER A 92 14.35 6.92 10.68
CA SER A 92 14.81 6.88 12.08
C SER A 92 16.22 7.45 12.31
N ARG A 93 17.02 7.70 11.26
CA ARG A 93 18.42 8.16 11.38
C ARG A 93 18.62 9.58 10.88
N LEU A 94 18.97 10.48 11.80
CA LEU A 94 19.31 11.88 11.54
C LEU A 94 20.79 12.13 11.82
N VAL A 95 21.48 12.79 10.89
CA VAL A 95 22.86 13.30 11.06
C VAL A 95 22.87 14.80 10.81
N LEU A 96 23.59 15.54 11.64
CA LEU A 96 23.82 16.98 11.50
C LEU A 96 25.31 17.23 11.27
N VAL A 97 25.67 17.80 10.11
CA VAL A 97 27.05 18.16 9.75
C VAL A 97 27.25 19.66 9.98
N ALA A 98 28.13 20.03 10.92
CA ALA A 98 28.43 21.40 11.32
C ALA A 98 27.18 22.32 11.42
N PRO A 99 26.13 21.94 12.17
CA PRO A 99 24.87 22.69 12.22
C PRO A 99 25.11 24.09 12.81
N ARG A 100 24.67 25.13 12.09
CA ARG A 100 24.84 26.53 12.50
C ARG A 100 23.78 26.98 13.51
N ALA A 101 22.62 26.32 13.51
CA ALA A 101 21.60 26.45 14.55
C ALA A 101 21.78 25.40 15.65
N ALA A 102 21.56 25.80 16.89
CA ALA A 102 21.46 24.87 18.02
C ALA A 102 20.19 23.99 17.89
N VAL A 103 20.27 22.77 18.43
CA VAL A 103 19.12 21.88 18.60
C VAL A 103 18.44 22.22 19.93
N ASP A 104 17.66 23.29 19.90
CA ASP A 104 17.06 23.95 21.06
C ASP A 104 15.56 23.59 21.27
N ASP A 105 14.91 24.27 22.21
CA ASP A 105 13.47 24.09 22.46
C ASP A 105 12.59 24.51 21.28
N LYS A 106 13.09 25.37 20.38
CA LYS A 106 12.41 25.76 19.14
C LYS A 106 12.40 24.59 18.15
N ALA A 107 13.54 23.91 17.97
CA ALA A 107 13.63 22.68 17.20
C ALA A 107 12.73 21.57 17.81
N ARG A 108 12.77 21.38 19.13
CA ARG A 108 11.94 20.39 19.84
C ARG A 108 10.44 20.66 19.69
N SER A 109 10.03 21.92 19.84
CA SER A 109 8.63 22.35 19.69
C SER A 109 8.09 22.04 18.28
N VAL A 110 8.85 22.35 17.23
CA VAL A 110 8.44 22.04 15.85
C VAL A 110 8.46 20.53 15.55
N ALA A 111 9.41 19.78 16.13
CA ALA A 111 9.47 18.33 16.00
C ALA A 111 8.29 17.62 16.67
N THR A 112 7.73 18.16 17.75
CA THR A 112 6.65 17.55 18.55
C THR A 112 7.01 16.11 18.98
N HIS A 113 6.22 15.11 18.59
CA HIS A 113 6.47 13.69 18.85
C HIS A 113 7.75 13.13 18.20
N ALA A 114 8.44 13.90 17.35
CA ALA A 114 9.72 13.53 16.74
C ALA A 114 10.95 14.01 17.51
N ALA A 115 10.80 14.66 18.67
CA ALA A 115 11.92 15.16 19.47
C ALA A 115 13.01 14.09 19.76
N ALA A 116 12.62 12.82 19.96
CA ALA A 116 13.57 11.72 20.14
C ALA A 116 14.56 11.51 18.98
N LEU A 117 14.24 11.93 17.75
CA LEU A 117 15.18 11.93 16.62
C LEU A 117 16.22 13.05 16.72
N LEU A 118 15.91 14.14 17.42
CA LEU A 118 16.85 15.24 17.72
C LEU A 118 17.82 14.87 18.86
N ASP A 119 17.35 14.04 19.80
CA ASP A 119 18.14 13.48 20.88
C ASP A 119 19.06 12.35 20.39
N GLY A 120 18.56 11.49 19.50
CA GLY A 120 19.35 10.47 18.80
C GLY A 120 20.16 10.97 17.59
N ALA A 121 20.11 12.27 17.27
CA ALA A 121 20.79 12.83 16.10
C ALA A 121 22.31 12.78 16.27
N ARG A 122 23.00 12.07 15.37
CA ARG A 122 24.47 12.06 15.32
C ARG A 122 24.97 13.43 14.85
N ARG A 123 25.91 14.03 15.57
CA ARG A 123 26.49 15.34 15.24
C ARG A 123 27.95 15.14 14.88
N VAL A 124 28.38 15.74 13.77
CA VAL A 124 29.73 15.61 13.20
C VAL A 124 30.16 16.94 12.60
N GLU A 125 31.47 17.16 12.45
CA GLU A 125 32.01 18.43 11.94
C GLU A 125 32.22 18.40 10.41
N THR A 126 32.34 17.22 9.81
CA THR A 126 32.66 17.08 8.37
C THR A 126 31.72 16.11 7.65
N ILE A 127 31.65 16.22 6.31
CA ILE A 127 30.79 15.35 5.49
C ILE A 127 31.31 13.90 5.45
N GLU A 128 32.63 13.73 5.44
CA GLU A 128 33.32 12.44 5.46
C GLU A 128 32.97 11.67 6.75
N GLN A 129 32.88 12.37 7.89
CA GLN A 129 32.43 11.79 9.16
C GLN A 129 30.95 11.35 9.10
N ALA A 130 30.09 12.03 8.34
CA ALA A 130 28.71 11.56 8.14
C ALA A 130 28.69 10.28 7.30
N VAL A 131 29.28 10.31 6.10
CA VAL A 131 29.14 9.24 5.09
C VAL A 131 30.10 8.05 5.27
N ALA A 132 30.89 8.02 6.35
CA ALA A 132 31.97 7.04 6.57
C ALA A 132 31.59 5.56 6.38
N ASP A 133 30.38 5.14 6.77
CA ASP A 133 29.88 3.76 6.61
C ASP A 133 28.79 3.65 5.52
N SER A 134 28.72 4.61 4.59
CA SER A 134 27.68 4.65 3.57
C SER A 134 28.07 3.84 2.34
N VAL A 135 27.16 2.98 1.88
CA VAL A 135 27.31 2.18 0.65
C VAL A 135 26.84 2.93 -0.61
N ALA A 136 26.15 4.04 -0.41
CA ALA A 136 25.77 5.01 -1.44
C ALA A 136 25.43 6.36 -0.78
N VAL A 137 25.78 7.45 -1.46
CA VAL A 137 25.54 8.83 -1.03
C VAL A 137 24.81 9.61 -2.12
N TRP A 138 23.63 10.12 -1.79
CA TRP A 138 22.76 10.90 -2.67
C TRP A 138 22.73 12.36 -2.25
N ALA A 139 23.09 13.28 -3.13
CA ALA A 139 23.03 14.71 -2.84
C ALA A 139 21.80 15.38 -3.48
N THR A 140 20.98 16.06 -2.67
CA THR A 140 19.82 16.80 -3.18
C THR A 140 20.22 18.13 -3.81
N THR A 141 19.65 18.47 -4.97
CA THR A 141 19.90 19.73 -5.67
C THR A 141 18.67 20.27 -6.40
N ALA A 142 18.50 21.59 -6.37
CA ALA A 142 17.51 22.33 -7.16
C ALA A 142 18.07 22.83 -8.50
N ARG A 143 19.32 22.49 -8.86
CA ARG A 143 20.00 22.94 -10.08
C ARG A 143 20.97 21.88 -10.59
N SER A 144 21.02 21.71 -11.91
CA SER A 144 22.15 21.04 -12.58
C SER A 144 23.40 21.91 -12.42
N ARG A 145 24.26 21.57 -11.46
CA ARG A 145 25.59 22.18 -11.30
C ARG A 145 26.57 21.52 -12.28
N HIS A 146 27.70 22.16 -12.57
CA HIS A 146 28.72 21.66 -13.50
C HIS A 146 29.58 20.53 -12.91
N LEU A 147 28.92 19.48 -12.41
CA LEU A 147 29.54 18.23 -11.97
C LEU A 147 29.09 17.13 -12.94
N ASN A 148 30.01 16.27 -13.37
CA ASN A 148 29.72 15.15 -14.28
C ASN A 148 29.05 13.96 -13.56
N LEU A 149 28.11 14.25 -12.66
CA LEU A 149 27.32 13.28 -11.91
C LEU A 149 25.95 13.13 -12.55
N ALA A 150 25.40 11.92 -12.53
CA ALA A 150 24.03 11.67 -12.98
C ALA A 150 23.04 12.40 -12.07
N VAL A 151 22.17 13.22 -12.66
CA VAL A 151 20.98 13.80 -12.02
C VAL A 151 19.80 12.87 -12.28
N VAL A 152 19.12 12.48 -11.21
CA VAL A 152 17.97 11.56 -11.22
C VAL A 152 16.79 12.25 -10.56
N ASP A 153 15.57 12.03 -11.07
CA ASP A 153 14.35 12.54 -10.44
C ASP A 153 14.09 11.87 -9.08
N GLY A 154 13.36 12.55 -8.20
CA GLY A 154 13.12 12.09 -6.83
C GLY A 154 12.42 10.72 -6.70
N ARG A 155 11.64 10.30 -7.71
CA ARG A 155 10.89 9.03 -7.69
C ARG A 155 11.77 7.86 -8.15
N THR A 156 12.53 8.03 -9.22
CA THR A 156 13.53 7.04 -9.66
C THR A 156 14.63 6.91 -8.61
N ALA A 157 15.13 8.04 -8.07
CA ALA A 157 16.14 8.04 -7.01
C ALA A 157 15.65 7.32 -5.74
N ALA A 158 14.40 7.53 -5.31
CA ALA A 158 13.82 6.80 -4.18
C ALA A 158 13.78 5.28 -4.40
N GLY A 159 13.46 4.83 -5.63
CA GLY A 159 13.52 3.42 -6.01
C GLY A 159 14.94 2.84 -5.91
N GLU A 160 15.95 3.58 -6.38
CA GLU A 160 17.35 3.18 -6.29
C GLU A 160 17.88 3.18 -4.85
N ILE A 161 17.58 4.21 -4.06
CA ILE A 161 17.90 4.31 -2.62
C ILE A 161 17.36 3.10 -1.86
N VAL A 162 16.09 2.74 -2.08
CA VAL A 162 15.45 1.58 -1.46
C VAL A 162 16.09 0.26 -1.93
N SER A 163 16.51 0.18 -3.20
CA SER A 163 17.22 -0.99 -3.73
C SER A 163 18.60 -1.15 -3.08
N GLN A 164 19.37 -0.06 -2.97
CA GLN A 164 20.67 -0.02 -2.29
C GLN A 164 20.54 -0.38 -0.80
N ALA A 165 19.57 0.20 -0.10
CA ALA A 165 19.30 -0.12 1.31
C ALA A 165 18.89 -1.59 1.53
N ARG A 166 18.16 -2.21 0.59
CA ARG A 166 17.86 -3.65 0.60
C ARG A 166 19.10 -4.51 0.31
N ALA A 167 20.01 -4.06 -0.54
CA ALA A 167 21.23 -4.79 -0.91
C ALA A 167 22.31 -4.84 0.20
N VAL A 168 22.23 -3.98 1.21
CA VAL A 168 23.11 -4.06 2.40
C VAL A 168 22.94 -5.42 3.11
N PRO A 169 24.04 -6.16 3.40
CA PRO A 169 23.97 -7.40 4.17
C PRO A 169 23.43 -7.20 5.58
N GLU A 170 22.70 -8.18 6.10
CA GLU A 170 22.28 -8.18 7.51
C GLU A 170 23.49 -8.21 8.46
N GLY A 171 23.44 -7.43 9.54
CA GLY A 171 24.57 -7.23 10.46
C GLY A 171 25.65 -6.22 9.99
N SER A 172 25.59 -5.74 8.75
CA SER A 172 26.49 -4.67 8.26
C SER A 172 26.16 -3.30 8.87
N PRO A 173 27.15 -2.44 9.18
CA PRO A 173 26.92 -1.03 9.50
C PRO A 173 26.52 -0.18 8.28
N GLY A 174 26.55 -0.78 7.08
CA GLY A 174 26.27 -0.13 5.81
C GLY A 174 24.92 0.58 5.74
N ARG A 175 24.89 1.79 5.18
CA ARG A 175 23.68 2.61 5.05
C ARG A 175 23.67 3.43 3.76
N VAL A 176 22.52 4.01 3.41
CA VAL A 176 22.40 4.96 2.31
C VAL A 176 22.21 6.37 2.88
N SER A 177 23.11 7.29 2.57
CA SER A 177 23.01 8.70 3.01
C SER A 177 22.24 9.53 1.98
N ILE A 178 21.35 10.39 2.46
CA ILE A 178 20.70 11.43 1.65
C ILE A 178 21.09 12.80 2.23
N LEU A 179 21.85 13.57 1.45
CA LEU A 179 22.41 14.87 1.85
C LEU A 179 21.45 16.01 1.48
N PHE A 180 21.17 16.89 2.45
CA PHE A 180 20.40 18.11 2.27
C PHE A 180 21.22 19.31 2.77
N GLY A 181 21.37 20.33 1.93
CA GLY A 181 22.23 21.48 2.23
C GLY A 181 21.55 22.61 2.99
N ALA A 182 22.34 23.62 3.37
CA ALA A 182 21.87 24.79 4.08
C ALA A 182 20.88 25.63 3.25
N GLU A 183 19.94 26.27 3.93
CA GLU A 183 18.70 26.83 3.39
C GLU A 183 18.87 27.82 2.22
N ARG A 184 20.00 28.55 2.17
CA ARG A 184 20.25 29.62 1.18
C ARG A 184 21.25 29.24 0.10
N THR A 185 22.13 28.28 0.38
CA THR A 185 23.27 27.91 -0.49
C THR A 185 23.10 26.53 -1.13
N GLY A 186 22.21 25.69 -0.59
CA GLY A 186 22.25 24.25 -0.80
C GLY A 186 23.57 23.67 -0.28
N LEU A 187 23.94 22.50 -0.81
CA LEU A 187 25.18 21.81 -0.48
C LEU A 187 26.40 22.59 -1.00
N THR A 188 27.54 22.45 -0.32
CA THR A 188 28.85 22.94 -0.80
C THR A 188 29.42 22.03 -1.89
N ASN A 189 30.46 22.49 -2.60
CA ASN A 189 31.13 21.66 -3.61
C ASN A 189 31.87 20.46 -2.99
N ALA A 190 32.31 20.54 -1.73
CA ALA A 190 32.88 19.41 -1.00
C ALA A 190 31.79 18.38 -0.65
N GLU A 191 30.65 18.83 -0.12
CA GLU A 191 29.50 17.96 0.18
C GLU A 191 28.94 17.28 -1.08
N LEU A 192 28.96 17.94 -2.23
CA LEU A 192 28.60 17.35 -3.52
C LEU A 192 29.67 16.41 -4.09
N GLY A 193 30.95 16.66 -3.79
CA GLY A 193 32.06 15.78 -4.19
C GLY A 193 32.10 14.46 -3.41
N ALA A 194 31.38 14.38 -2.29
CA ALA A 194 31.18 13.16 -1.51
C ALA A 194 29.97 12.31 -1.97
N ALA A 195 29.27 12.70 -3.05
CA ALA A 195 28.04 12.05 -3.51
C ALA A 195 28.22 11.27 -4.82
N ASP A 196 27.69 10.05 -4.87
CA ASP A 196 27.69 9.20 -6.06
C ASP A 196 26.70 9.68 -7.13
N ARG A 197 25.55 10.23 -6.68
CA ARG A 197 24.43 10.66 -7.53
C ARG A 197 23.76 11.91 -7.01
N LEU A 198 23.17 12.67 -7.92
CA LEU A 198 22.39 13.86 -7.62
C LEU A 198 20.89 13.55 -7.71
N LEU A 199 20.13 13.94 -6.69
CA LEU A 199 18.67 13.85 -6.66
C LEU A 199 18.08 15.24 -6.92
N ALA A 200 17.29 15.38 -7.99
CA ALA A 200 16.48 16.56 -8.24
C ALA A 200 15.00 16.28 -7.93
N LEU A 201 14.33 17.23 -7.27
CA LEU A 201 12.88 17.21 -7.11
C LEU A 201 12.26 18.09 -8.21
N ASP A 202 11.34 17.53 -8.98
CA ASP A 202 10.58 18.29 -9.96
C ASP A 202 9.76 19.39 -9.28
N ALA A 203 9.93 20.62 -9.75
CA ALA A 203 9.33 21.82 -9.19
C ALA A 203 9.04 22.83 -10.31
N ASN A 204 8.37 23.94 -9.98
CA ASN A 204 8.15 25.03 -10.93
C ASN A 204 9.52 25.56 -11.45
N PRO A 205 9.82 25.54 -12.76
CA PRO A 205 11.11 26.04 -13.29
C PRO A 205 11.35 27.52 -13.00
N ASP A 206 10.30 28.34 -12.82
CA ASP A 206 10.43 29.75 -12.44
C ASP A 206 10.79 29.96 -10.96
N TYR A 207 10.51 28.96 -10.11
CA TYR A 207 10.82 28.99 -8.67
C TYR A 207 11.08 27.58 -8.10
N PRO A 208 12.20 26.92 -8.48
CA PRO A 208 12.46 25.53 -8.10
C PRO A 208 13.07 25.39 -6.69
N VAL A 209 12.81 26.35 -5.80
CA VAL A 209 13.43 26.46 -4.48
C VAL A 209 12.45 26.02 -3.39
N LEU A 210 12.71 24.86 -2.80
CA LEU A 210 11.96 24.31 -1.67
C LEU A 210 12.61 24.72 -0.33
N ASN A 211 11.80 24.84 0.72
CA ASN A 211 12.33 24.87 2.09
C ASN A 211 13.00 23.52 2.43
N LEU A 212 14.06 23.55 3.25
CA LEU A 212 14.81 22.36 3.66
C LEU A 212 13.93 21.21 4.18
N ALA A 213 12.99 21.50 5.09
CA ALA A 213 12.09 20.47 5.62
C ALA A 213 11.03 20.00 4.61
N GLN A 214 10.65 20.83 3.63
CA GLN A 214 9.79 20.41 2.51
C GLN A 214 10.53 19.45 1.56
N ALA A 215 11.80 19.73 1.25
CA ALA A 215 12.63 18.84 0.45
C ALA A 215 12.85 17.49 1.16
N VAL A 216 13.16 17.51 2.47
CA VAL A 216 13.21 16.29 3.30
C VAL A 216 11.87 15.56 3.28
N GLN A 217 10.75 16.26 3.40
CA GLN A 217 9.43 15.63 3.41
C GLN A 217 9.06 14.95 2.09
N LEU A 218 9.39 15.54 0.95
CA LEU A 218 9.12 14.98 -0.38
C LEU A 218 10.00 13.75 -0.67
N VAL A 219 11.30 13.82 -0.40
CA VAL A 219 12.21 12.67 -0.57
C VAL A 219 11.84 11.54 0.40
N ALA A 220 11.56 11.85 1.67
CA ALA A 220 11.13 10.85 2.64
C ALA A 220 9.81 10.16 2.26
N TYR A 221 8.87 10.90 1.64
CA TYR A 221 7.62 10.35 1.13
C TYR A 221 7.84 9.38 -0.04
N GLU A 222 8.61 9.77 -1.06
CA GLU A 222 8.92 8.88 -2.19
C GLU A 222 9.71 7.64 -1.73
N VAL A 223 10.64 7.78 -0.78
CA VAL A 223 11.37 6.66 -0.17
C VAL A 223 10.44 5.72 0.60
N PHE A 224 9.52 6.23 1.41
CA PHE A 224 8.53 5.41 2.14
C PHE A 224 7.56 4.69 1.18
N HIS A 225 7.16 5.36 0.09
CA HIS A 225 6.33 4.79 -0.96
C HIS A 225 7.07 3.66 -1.72
N ALA A 226 8.32 3.90 -2.14
CA ALA A 226 9.17 2.91 -2.80
C ALA A 226 9.56 1.72 -1.89
N ALA A 227 9.65 1.95 -0.57
CA ALA A 227 9.84 0.89 0.42
C ALA A 227 8.65 -0.09 0.49
N GLY A 228 7.48 0.29 -0.03
CA GLY A 228 6.29 -0.56 -0.13
C GLY A 228 5.44 -0.60 1.15
N VAL A 229 5.53 0.43 2.00
CA VAL A 229 4.79 0.52 3.27
C VAL A 229 3.34 0.99 3.04
N SER A 230 2.57 0.23 2.26
CA SER A 230 1.15 0.52 2.05
C SER A 230 0.35 0.20 3.33
N PRO A 231 -0.39 1.18 3.92
CA PRO A 231 -1.22 0.92 5.11
C PRO A 231 -2.44 0.04 4.79
N GLY A 232 -2.81 -0.08 3.51
CA GLY A 232 -3.54 -1.24 3.01
C GLY A 232 -2.56 -2.31 2.55
N GLY A 233 -2.57 -3.48 3.20
CA GLY A 233 -2.23 -4.71 2.49
C GLY A 233 -3.19 -4.93 1.31
N PRO A 234 -2.97 -5.93 0.44
CA PRO A 234 -3.94 -6.25 -0.59
C PRO A 234 -5.30 -6.49 0.08
N LEU A 235 -6.30 -5.67 -0.28
CA LEU A 235 -7.69 -5.98 0.00
C LEU A 235 -7.94 -7.39 -0.53
N ALA A 236 -8.74 -8.18 0.19
CA ALA A 236 -9.26 -9.43 -0.33
C ALA A 236 -10.24 -9.10 -1.46
N THR A 237 -9.71 -8.83 -2.65
CA THR A 237 -10.50 -8.58 -3.85
C THR A 237 -11.05 -9.92 -4.31
N ASP A 238 -12.34 -10.14 -4.06
CA ASP A 238 -13.12 -11.20 -4.66
C ASP A 238 -12.82 -11.23 -6.17
N LEU A 239 -12.61 -12.43 -6.72
CA LEU A 239 -12.06 -12.56 -8.07
C LEU A 239 -12.94 -11.80 -9.09
N PRO A 240 -12.35 -10.92 -9.93
CA PRO A 240 -13.13 -10.13 -10.87
C PRO A 240 -13.76 -11.05 -11.90
N ALA A 241 -15.07 -10.89 -12.13
CA ALA A 241 -15.82 -11.82 -12.95
C ALA A 241 -15.30 -11.86 -14.39
N THR A 242 -15.25 -13.06 -14.97
CA THR A 242 -14.84 -13.24 -16.35
C THR A 242 -15.84 -12.60 -17.31
N LYS A 243 -15.37 -12.25 -18.51
CA LYS A 243 -16.25 -11.76 -19.58
C LYS A 243 -17.25 -12.82 -20.07
N ALA A 244 -17.05 -14.09 -19.73
CA ALA A 244 -18.00 -15.17 -19.96
C ALA A 244 -19.17 -15.11 -18.95
N GLU A 245 -18.91 -15.06 -17.64
CA GLU A 245 -19.95 -14.93 -16.61
C GLU A 245 -20.79 -13.66 -16.79
N LEU A 246 -20.13 -12.53 -17.10
CA LEU A 246 -20.82 -11.28 -17.40
C LEU A 246 -21.72 -11.40 -18.65
N ALA A 247 -21.29 -12.13 -19.68
CA ALA A 247 -22.12 -12.41 -20.85
C ALA A 247 -23.30 -13.33 -20.52
N THR A 248 -23.12 -14.32 -19.65
CA THR A 248 -24.19 -15.19 -19.13
C THR A 248 -25.24 -14.37 -18.37
N LEU A 249 -24.84 -13.41 -17.54
CA LEU A 249 -25.79 -12.48 -16.89
C LEU A 249 -26.52 -11.60 -17.92
N CYS A 250 -25.81 -11.02 -18.89
CA CYS A 250 -26.44 -10.21 -19.94
C CYS A 250 -27.47 -11.01 -20.75
N ALA A 251 -27.14 -12.20 -21.24
CA ALA A 251 -28.07 -13.04 -22.01
C ALA A 251 -29.29 -13.47 -21.18
N ARG A 252 -29.08 -13.78 -19.89
CA ARG A 252 -30.16 -14.15 -18.97
C ARG A 252 -31.07 -12.97 -18.63
N LEU A 253 -30.53 -11.76 -18.52
CA LEU A 253 -31.31 -10.51 -18.40
C LEU A 253 -32.11 -10.24 -19.69
N GLU A 254 -31.50 -10.38 -20.86
CA GLU A 254 -32.15 -10.16 -22.15
C GLU A 254 -33.35 -11.10 -22.35
N ALA A 255 -33.19 -12.40 -22.07
CA ALA A 255 -34.28 -13.36 -22.09
C ALA A 255 -35.40 -13.03 -21.07
N ALA A 256 -35.03 -12.65 -19.84
CA ALA A 256 -35.98 -12.28 -18.78
C ALA A 256 -36.80 -11.01 -19.11
N LEU A 257 -36.22 -10.09 -19.89
CA LEU A 257 -36.83 -8.83 -20.29
C LEU A 257 -37.58 -8.94 -21.63
N GLY A 258 -37.19 -9.86 -22.52
CA GLY A 258 -37.86 -10.11 -23.80
C GLY A 258 -39.31 -10.58 -23.64
N GLY A 259 -39.56 -11.42 -22.63
CA GLY A 259 -40.91 -11.82 -22.21
C GLY A 259 -41.72 -10.74 -21.47
N ARG A 260 -41.21 -9.51 -21.35
CA ARG A 260 -41.87 -8.38 -20.65
C ARG A 260 -41.97 -7.14 -21.56
N ALA A 261 -42.89 -6.24 -21.24
CA ALA A 261 -43.07 -4.97 -21.93
C ALA A 261 -41.98 -3.92 -21.60
N PHE A 262 -40.71 -4.35 -21.52
CA PHE A 262 -39.57 -3.51 -21.13
C PHE A 262 -38.84 -2.89 -22.34
N PHE A 263 -38.69 -3.64 -23.42
CA PHE A 263 -38.10 -3.12 -24.66
C PHE A 263 -39.17 -2.36 -25.47
N PRO A 264 -38.97 -1.05 -25.76
CA PRO A 264 -39.95 -0.22 -26.47
C PRO A 264 -39.93 -0.46 -27.98
N GLY A 265 -41.00 -0.03 -28.65
CA GLY A 265 -41.21 -0.19 -30.09
C GLY A 265 -42.26 -1.24 -30.42
N ALA A 266 -42.77 -1.20 -31.66
CA ALA A 266 -43.72 -2.18 -32.18
C ALA A 266 -43.09 -3.59 -32.32
N ALA A 267 -43.93 -4.61 -32.38
CA ALA A 267 -43.49 -5.99 -32.57
C ALA A 267 -42.73 -6.16 -33.91
N GLY A 268 -41.68 -6.98 -33.90
CA GLY A 268 -40.76 -7.14 -35.03
C GLY A 268 -39.46 -6.36 -34.86
N GLU A 269 -38.90 -5.88 -35.97
CA GLU A 269 -37.53 -5.35 -36.04
C GLU A 269 -37.27 -4.14 -35.13
N GLU A 270 -38.26 -3.29 -34.88
CA GLU A 270 -38.09 -2.07 -34.08
C GLU A 270 -37.75 -2.42 -32.62
N ARG A 271 -38.59 -3.25 -31.98
CA ARG A 271 -38.37 -3.73 -30.62
C ARG A 271 -37.09 -4.55 -30.49
N GLU A 272 -36.70 -5.31 -31.51
CA GLU A 272 -35.44 -6.05 -31.54
C GLU A 272 -34.21 -5.12 -31.66
N ARG A 273 -34.28 -4.08 -32.50
CA ARG A 273 -33.26 -3.02 -32.62
C ARG A 273 -33.09 -2.25 -31.30
N ASN A 274 -34.20 -1.93 -30.63
CA ASN A 274 -34.20 -1.25 -29.34
C ASN A 274 -33.66 -2.16 -28.21
N ALA A 275 -34.00 -3.45 -28.21
CA ALA A 275 -33.46 -4.44 -27.28
C ALA A 275 -31.93 -4.54 -27.37
N ARG A 276 -31.38 -4.76 -28.58
CA ARG A 276 -29.93 -4.78 -28.82
C ARG A 276 -29.23 -3.52 -28.31
N ARG A 277 -29.78 -2.33 -28.62
CA ARG A 277 -29.20 -1.04 -28.22
C ARG A 277 -29.25 -0.82 -26.70
N LEU A 278 -30.30 -1.30 -26.03
CA LEU A 278 -30.43 -1.21 -24.56
C LEU A 278 -29.48 -2.21 -23.86
N MET A 279 -29.46 -3.47 -24.31
CA MET A 279 -28.56 -4.49 -23.75
C MET A 279 -27.08 -4.17 -23.96
N GLN A 280 -26.72 -3.49 -25.07
CA GLN A 280 -25.38 -2.92 -25.24
C GLN A 280 -25.03 -1.90 -24.12
N ARG A 281 -25.96 -1.02 -23.73
CA ARG A 281 -25.76 -0.06 -22.63
C ARG A 281 -25.66 -0.75 -21.26
N VAL A 282 -26.45 -1.80 -21.02
CA VAL A 282 -26.36 -2.64 -19.81
C VAL A 282 -24.99 -3.33 -19.74
N ARG A 283 -24.51 -3.89 -20.85
CA ARG A 283 -23.19 -4.54 -20.91
C ARG A 283 -22.05 -3.54 -20.72
N LEU A 284 -22.18 -2.30 -21.19
CA LEU A 284 -21.23 -1.22 -20.91
C LEU A 284 -21.23 -0.79 -19.43
N LEU A 285 -22.41 -0.72 -18.80
CA LEU A 285 -22.54 -0.43 -17.36
C LEU A 285 -21.83 -1.51 -16.52
N LEU A 286 -22.12 -2.79 -16.77
CA LEU A 286 -21.48 -3.91 -16.06
C LEU A 286 -19.98 -3.99 -16.33
N ASN A 287 -19.52 -3.73 -17.56
CA ASN A 287 -18.09 -3.68 -17.88
C ASN A 287 -17.34 -2.58 -17.13
N ARG A 288 -17.98 -1.44 -16.84
CA ARG A 288 -17.40 -0.34 -16.06
C ARG A 288 -17.49 -0.57 -14.55
N ALA A 289 -18.51 -1.28 -14.08
CA ALA A 289 -18.64 -1.66 -12.67
C ALA A 289 -17.58 -2.68 -12.23
N GLN A 290 -17.05 -3.50 -13.15
CA GLN A 290 -16.05 -4.55 -12.88
C GLN A 290 -16.41 -5.49 -11.71
N PRO A 291 -17.63 -6.04 -11.67
CA PRO A 291 -18.11 -6.82 -10.53
C PRO A 291 -17.29 -8.10 -10.29
N SER A 292 -17.23 -8.54 -9.05
CA SER A 292 -16.67 -9.85 -8.70
C SER A 292 -17.57 -11.02 -9.15
N THR A 293 -17.03 -12.24 -9.17
CA THR A 293 -17.84 -13.45 -9.40
C THR A 293 -18.99 -13.55 -8.39
N ASP A 294 -18.77 -13.22 -7.12
CA ASP A 294 -19.78 -13.30 -6.06
C ASP A 294 -20.88 -12.22 -6.25
N GLU A 295 -20.52 -11.01 -6.66
CA GLU A 295 -21.49 -9.98 -7.05
C GLU A 295 -22.34 -10.42 -8.26
N LEU A 296 -21.74 -11.10 -9.26
CA LEU A 296 -22.52 -11.70 -10.34
C LEU A 296 -23.44 -12.83 -9.86
N GLN A 297 -23.03 -13.64 -8.88
CA GLN A 297 -23.91 -14.65 -8.29
C GLN A 297 -25.08 -14.01 -7.52
N ILE A 298 -24.86 -12.89 -6.82
CA ILE A 298 -25.93 -12.12 -6.18
C ILE A 298 -26.91 -11.59 -7.24
N LEU A 299 -26.42 -10.99 -8.32
CA LEU A 299 -27.27 -10.50 -9.43
C LEU A 299 -28.03 -11.64 -10.13
N HIS A 300 -27.40 -12.82 -10.32
CA HIS A 300 -28.08 -14.02 -10.78
C HIS A 300 -29.14 -14.53 -9.78
N GLY A 301 -28.90 -14.40 -8.47
CA GLY A 301 -29.85 -14.71 -7.40
C GLY A 301 -31.08 -13.79 -7.43
N MET A 302 -30.86 -12.46 -7.49
CA MET A 302 -31.92 -11.46 -7.64
C MET A 302 -32.78 -11.72 -8.89
N LEU A 303 -32.15 -12.00 -10.03
CA LEU A 303 -32.86 -12.35 -11.27
C LEU A 303 -33.63 -13.67 -11.15
N THR A 304 -33.14 -14.63 -10.36
CA THR A 304 -33.88 -15.87 -10.05
C THR A 304 -35.13 -15.59 -9.23
N ALA A 305 -35.04 -14.71 -8.21
CA ALA A 305 -36.17 -14.33 -7.38
C ALA A 305 -37.24 -13.58 -8.19
N LEU A 306 -36.85 -12.60 -9.00
CA LEU A 306 -37.76 -11.80 -9.86
C LEU A 306 -38.43 -12.58 -11.01
N LEU A 307 -37.97 -13.80 -11.29
CA LEU A 307 -38.54 -14.72 -12.27
C LEU A 307 -39.38 -15.84 -11.65
N ARG A 308 -39.36 -16.02 -10.32
CA ARG A 308 -40.30 -16.93 -9.64
C ARG A 308 -41.64 -16.22 -9.53
N VAL A 309 -42.67 -16.82 -10.14
CA VAL A 309 -44.05 -16.53 -9.76
C VAL A 309 -44.20 -16.91 -8.28
N PRO A 310 -44.75 -16.05 -7.42
CA PRO A 310 -45.15 -16.47 -6.08
C PRO A 310 -46.09 -17.65 -6.22
N ARG A 311 -45.82 -18.75 -5.50
CA ARG A 311 -46.94 -19.59 -5.09
C ARG A 311 -47.70 -18.76 -4.07
N ASP A 312 -48.99 -18.57 -4.29
CA ASP A 312 -49.87 -18.13 -3.23
C ASP A 312 -49.66 -19.08 -2.04
N ARG A 313 -49.74 -18.52 -0.83
CA ARG A 313 -49.87 -19.36 0.36
C ARG A 313 -51.34 -19.73 0.40
N ASP A 314 -51.61 -21.00 0.14
CA ASP A 314 -52.95 -21.56 0.32
C ASP A 314 -53.43 -21.24 1.74
N GLU A 315 -54.68 -20.78 1.79
CA GLU A 315 -55.57 -20.36 2.90
C GLU A 315 -55.09 -20.57 4.35
#